data_AF-A0AAV2N525-F1
#
_entry.id   AF-A0AAV2N525-F1
#
_cell.length_a   1.000
_cell.length_b   1.000
_cell.length_c   1.000
_cell.angle_alpha   90.00
_cell.angle_beta   90.00
_cell.angle_gamma   90.00
#
_symmetry.space_group_name_H-M   'P 1'
#
loop_
_entity.id
_entity.type
_entity.pdbx_description
1 polymer ?
#
loop_
_entity_poly.entity_id
_entity_poly.type
_entity_poly.pdbx_seq_one_letter_code
_entity_poly.pdbx_strand_id
1 'polypeptide(L)'
;MIKFVVFWFNQQEFIKTLAMIAKDWHDCANNEIDMQEIMCKAKLSDRITNAILILHTLSVVGYGTRIILANVDIIDCTSEPPYIHKMELPFDVNTQRVYKTVVIAQFAYVIMCSWIAGAVNALLLTLTLHIGSQMDILRSWLTDFASNENGKKRALFTTNKIIEKHQRIINFSEKVENLYTYIALLQFASNTIMICSLAFLIVSAIGTPDATEHIIRSLLFYTITNLEAFIFCFAGEYLNNKSKAIGIAAYSAAWYNLKPEETRILLFIILRSQKQLTLTVGKLTNLSLEYFASIMNASGSYLSVLLAMQ
;
A
#
# COMPACT_ATOMS: atom_id res chain seq x y z
N MET A 1 12.87 -4.13 7.40
CA MET A 1 13.73 -5.25 6.97
C MET A 1 12.98 -6.34 6.23
N ILE A 2 11.95 -6.97 6.81
CA ILE A 2 11.24 -8.10 6.17
C ILE A 2 10.65 -7.76 4.80
N LYS A 3 10.01 -6.59 4.63
CA LYS A 3 9.49 -6.11 3.33
C LYS A 3 10.56 -6.12 2.22
N PHE A 4 11.78 -5.69 2.55
CA PHE A 4 12.91 -5.64 1.62
C PHE A 4 13.39 -7.03 1.20
N VAL A 5 13.48 -7.96 2.16
CA VAL A 5 13.85 -9.36 1.90
C VAL A 5 12.84 -10.02 0.97
N VAL A 6 11.54 -9.83 1.22
CA VAL A 6 10.47 -10.36 0.35
C VAL A 6 10.56 -9.76 -1.06
N PHE A 7 10.81 -8.46 -1.18
CA PHE A 7 11.01 -7.81 -2.49
C PHE A 7 12.24 -8.35 -3.22
N TRP A 8 13.34 -8.56 -2.49
CA TRP A 8 14.59 -9.09 -3.04
C TRP A 8 14.39 -10.49 -3.61
N PHE A 9 13.71 -11.38 -2.88
CA PHE A 9 13.37 -12.72 -3.39
C PHE A 9 12.49 -12.68 -4.64
N ASN A 10 11.62 -11.67 -4.76
CA ASN A 10 10.72 -11.50 -5.90
C ASN A 10 11.22 -10.48 -6.95
N GLN A 11 12.52 -10.16 -6.96
CA GLN A 11 13.08 -9.13 -7.83
C GLN A 11 12.81 -9.36 -9.32
N GLN A 12 12.77 -10.62 -9.78
CA GLN A 12 12.47 -10.94 -11.17
C GLN A 12 11.03 -10.56 -11.55
N GLU A 13 10.06 -10.84 -10.67
CA GLU A 13 8.67 -10.43 -10.89
C GLU A 13 8.51 -8.92 -10.83
N PHE A 14 9.28 -8.24 -9.97
CA PHE A 14 9.31 -6.78 -9.92
C PHE A 14 9.83 -6.19 -11.24
N ILE A 15 10.95 -6.68 -11.78
CA ILE A 15 11.50 -6.22 -13.07
C ILE A 15 10.51 -6.46 -14.21
N LYS A 16 9.87 -7.64 -14.25
CA LYS A 16 8.81 -7.92 -15.24
C LYS A 16 7.64 -6.95 -15.11
N THR A 17 7.29 -6.54 -13.89
CA THR A 17 6.23 -5.57 -13.61
C THR A 17 6.58 -4.19 -14.17
N LEU A 18 7.80 -3.70 -13.94
CA LEU A 18 8.29 -2.44 -14.50
C LEU A 18 8.32 -2.46 -16.04
N ALA A 19 8.75 -3.56 -16.65
CA ALA A 19 8.76 -3.72 -18.09
C ALA A 19 7.35 -3.62 -18.70
N MET A 20 6.33 -4.14 -18.02
CA MET A 20 4.93 -3.99 -18.46
C MET A 20 4.45 -2.54 -18.38
N ILE A 21 4.82 -1.78 -17.33
CA ILE A 21 4.51 -0.34 -17.23
C ILE A 21 5.15 0.42 -18.39
N ALA A 22 6.43 0.19 -18.67
CA ALA A 22 7.13 0.84 -19.77
C ALA A 22 6.47 0.55 -21.12
N LYS A 23 6.04 -0.69 -21.35
CA LYS A 23 5.30 -1.09 -22.54
C LYS A 23 3.94 -0.40 -22.63
N ASP A 24 3.19 -0.31 -21.53
CA ASP A 24 1.88 0.36 -21.52
C ASP A 24 2.02 1.86 -21.83
N TRP A 25 3.05 2.53 -21.30
CA TRP A 25 3.35 3.93 -21.64
C TRP A 25 3.65 4.11 -23.13
N HIS A 26 4.46 3.22 -23.71
CA HIS A 26 4.76 3.24 -25.13
C HIS A 26 3.48 3.02 -25.97
N ASP A 27 2.65 2.04 -25.62
CA ASP A 27 1.43 1.72 -26.35
C ASP A 27 0.42 2.89 -26.32
N CYS A 28 0.34 3.62 -25.20
CA CYS A 28 -0.58 4.75 -25.02
C CYS A 28 -0.06 6.08 -25.61
N ALA A 29 1.22 6.19 -25.96
CA ALA A 29 1.80 7.42 -26.50
C ALA A 29 1.12 7.92 -27.79
N ASN A 30 0.49 7.01 -28.55
CA ASN A 30 -0.17 7.32 -29.82
C ASN A 30 -1.65 7.73 -29.67
N ASN A 31 -2.22 7.67 -28.47
CA ASN A 31 -3.61 8.05 -28.20
C ASN A 31 -3.66 9.09 -27.07
N GLU A 32 -4.02 10.33 -27.42
CA GLU A 32 -4.01 11.47 -26.50
C GLU A 32 -4.90 11.24 -25.26
N ILE A 33 -6.06 10.59 -25.43
CA ILE A 33 -7.00 10.29 -24.34
C ILE A 33 -6.37 9.27 -23.37
N ASP A 34 -5.81 8.18 -23.91
CA ASP A 34 -5.16 7.14 -23.09
C ASP A 34 -3.94 7.71 -22.35
N MET A 35 -3.16 8.57 -23.03
CA MET A 35 -2.00 9.23 -22.44
C MET A 35 -2.40 10.19 -21.31
N GLN A 36 -3.46 10.98 -21.51
CA GLN A 36 -3.97 11.90 -20.48
C GLN A 36 -4.43 11.15 -19.22
N GLU A 37 -5.10 10.00 -19.39
CA GLU A 37 -5.55 9.16 -18.30
C GLU A 37 -4.38 8.62 -17.45
N ILE A 38 -3.36 8.06 -18.12
CA ILE A 38 -2.13 7.56 -17.45
C ILE A 38 -1.40 8.70 -16.75
N MET A 39 -1.22 9.85 -17.41
CA MET A 39 -0.55 11.00 -16.83
C MET A 39 -1.25 11.54 -15.59
N CYS A 40 -2.59 11.57 -15.58
CA CYS A 40 -3.37 12.00 -14.43
C CYS A 40 -3.12 11.08 -13.22
N LYS A 41 -3.15 9.76 -13.44
CA LYS A 41 -2.88 8.76 -12.41
C LYS A 41 -1.43 8.77 -11.93
N ALA A 42 -0.47 8.99 -12.82
CA ALA A 42 0.94 9.14 -12.48
C ALA A 42 1.17 10.37 -11.58
N LYS A 43 0.62 11.54 -11.95
CA LYS A 43 0.71 12.76 -11.11
C LYS A 43 0.06 12.57 -9.74
N LEU A 44 -1.07 11.87 -9.68
CA LEU A 44 -1.70 11.52 -8.40
C LEU A 44 -0.82 10.61 -7.57
N SER A 45 -0.24 9.57 -8.19
CA SER A 45 0.71 8.66 -7.56
C SER A 45 1.93 9.40 -7.00
N ASP A 46 2.48 10.37 -7.73
CA ASP A 46 3.62 11.18 -7.26
C ASP A 46 3.27 12.01 -6.03
N ARG A 47 2.08 12.65 -6.02
CA ARG A 47 1.60 13.41 -4.85
C ARG A 47 1.40 12.52 -3.64
N ILE A 48 0.80 11.35 -3.82
CA ILE A 48 0.58 10.37 -2.76
C ILE A 48 1.92 9.84 -2.23
N THR A 49 2.86 9.51 -3.11
CA THR A 49 4.21 9.03 -2.76
C THR A 49 4.93 10.07 -1.91
N ASN A 50 4.95 11.33 -2.35
CA ASN A 50 5.55 12.41 -1.59
C ASN A 50 4.87 12.60 -0.23
N ALA A 51 3.54 12.56 -0.17
CA ALA A 51 2.81 12.66 1.10
C ALA A 51 3.15 11.52 2.06
N ILE A 52 3.25 10.28 1.57
CA ILE A 52 3.67 9.11 2.37
C ILE A 52 5.10 9.30 2.89
N LEU A 53 6.05 9.66 2.04
CA LEU A 53 7.45 9.85 2.46
C LEU A 53 7.60 11.01 3.45
N ILE A 54 6.87 12.11 3.27
CA ILE A 54 6.83 13.24 4.20
C ILE A 54 6.27 12.77 5.55
N LEU A 55 5.16 12.03 5.56
CA LEU A 55 4.54 11.54 6.79
C LEU A 55 5.48 10.59 7.56
N HIS A 56 6.12 9.65 6.85
CA HIS A 56 7.12 8.75 7.42
C HIS A 56 8.32 9.52 7.99
N THR A 57 8.75 10.60 7.33
CA THR A 57 9.84 11.47 7.80
C THR A 57 9.42 12.24 9.04
N LEU A 58 8.26 12.88 9.03
CA LEU A 58 7.73 13.68 10.12
C LEU A 58 7.55 12.83 11.40
N SER A 59 7.11 11.58 11.24
CA SER A 59 7.02 10.64 12.35
C SER A 59 8.37 10.39 13.04
N VAL A 60 9.38 10.01 12.25
CA VAL A 60 10.70 9.67 12.80
C VAL A 60 11.37 10.89 13.41
N VAL A 61 11.25 12.05 12.76
CA VAL A 61 11.75 13.32 13.29
C VAL A 61 11.03 13.68 14.60
N GLY A 62 9.70 13.58 14.64
CA GLY A 62 8.92 13.84 15.84
C GLY A 62 9.29 12.93 17.01
N TYR A 63 9.54 11.65 16.75
CA TYR A 63 9.99 10.69 17.75
C TYR A 63 11.45 10.92 18.21
N GLY A 64 12.36 11.16 17.26
CA GLY A 64 13.80 11.21 17.51
C GLY A 64 14.33 12.56 18.02
N THR A 65 13.67 13.67 17.71
CA THR A 65 14.12 15.03 18.06
C THR A 65 14.30 15.22 19.57
N ARG A 66 13.36 14.73 20.39
CA ARG A 66 13.48 14.82 21.86
C ARG A 66 14.73 14.11 22.39
N ILE A 67 15.04 12.93 21.84
CA ILE A 67 16.16 12.10 22.30
C ILE A 67 17.50 12.73 21.87
N ILE A 68 17.56 13.30 20.66
CA ILE A 68 18.75 13.98 20.15
C ILE A 68 19.04 15.28 20.91
N LEU A 69 17.99 16.02 21.30
CA LEU A 69 18.09 17.29 22.01
C LEU A 69 18.24 17.13 23.53
N ALA A 70 18.06 15.92 24.07
CA ALA A 70 18.21 15.66 25.49
C ALA A 70 19.67 15.88 25.92
N ASN A 71 19.89 16.80 26.86
CA ASN A 71 21.17 16.96 27.55
C ASN A 71 21.27 15.90 28.64
N VAL A 72 21.79 14.72 28.26
CA VAL A 72 22.03 13.60 29.17
C VAL A 72 23.40 13.74 29.80
N ASP A 73 23.48 13.60 31.12
CA ASP A 73 24.74 13.43 31.84
C ASP A 73 25.12 11.94 31.82
N ILE A 74 26.22 11.62 31.14
CA ILE A 74 26.67 10.24 30.94
C ILE A 74 27.46 9.72 32.14
N ILE A 75 27.88 10.62 33.03
CA ILE A 75 28.65 10.29 34.22
C ILE A 75 27.71 9.84 35.36
N ASP A 76 26.44 10.25 35.30
CA ASP A 76 25.42 9.83 36.25
C ASP A 76 24.99 8.36 36.02
N CYS A 77 25.57 7.45 36.80
CA CYS A 77 25.30 6.01 36.72
C CYS A 77 23.95 5.59 37.33
N THR A 78 23.14 6.53 37.82
CA THR A 78 21.83 6.21 38.43
C THR A 78 20.72 5.98 37.41
N SER A 79 20.91 6.39 36.15
CA SER A 79 19.88 6.36 35.10
C SER A 79 20.45 5.82 33.78
N GLU A 80 19.80 4.83 33.16
CA GLU A 80 20.18 4.40 31.81
C GLU A 80 19.96 5.54 30.80
N PRO A 81 20.97 5.87 29.96
CA PRO A 81 20.82 6.93 28.98
C PRO A 81 19.74 6.59 27.94
N PRO A 82 18.88 7.55 27.54
CA PRO A 82 17.79 7.31 26.62
C PRO A 82 18.29 7.10 25.18
N TYR A 83 18.13 5.89 24.65
CA TYR A 83 18.39 5.59 23.24
C TYR A 83 17.10 5.63 22.39
N ILE A 84 17.25 5.87 21.08
CA ILE A 84 16.13 5.82 20.13
C ILE A 84 15.56 4.40 20.06
N HIS A 85 16.44 3.40 20.05
CA HIS A 85 16.13 2.00 20.31
C HIS A 85 16.96 1.52 21.50
N LYS A 86 16.30 0.95 22.50
CA LYS A 86 16.99 0.26 23.60
C LYS A 86 17.73 -0.96 23.02
N MET A 87 19.03 -1.02 23.23
CA MET A 87 19.94 -2.01 22.67
C MET A 87 21.12 -2.17 23.63
N GLU A 88 21.55 -3.40 23.87
CA GLU A 88 22.85 -3.69 24.48
C GLU A 88 23.95 -3.46 23.45
N LEU A 89 24.90 -2.59 23.77
CA LEU A 89 26.04 -2.29 22.90
C LEU A 89 27.23 -3.16 23.33
N PRO A 90 28.03 -3.67 22.37
CA PRO A 90 29.22 -4.46 22.69
C PRO A 90 30.39 -3.61 23.21
N PHE A 91 30.17 -2.33 23.50
CA PHE A 91 31.15 -1.38 24.00
C PHE A 91 30.49 -0.38 24.96
N ASP A 92 31.29 0.14 25.88
CA ASP A 92 30.81 1.08 26.89
C ASP A 92 30.65 2.50 26.34
N VAL A 93 29.53 3.13 26.68
CA VAL A 93 29.22 4.51 26.29
C VAL A 93 29.66 5.46 27.40
N ASN A 94 30.98 5.68 27.49
CA ASN A 94 31.59 6.39 28.62
C ASN A 94 31.78 7.90 28.40
N THR A 95 31.50 8.41 27.20
CA THR A 95 31.67 9.84 26.88
C THR A 95 30.49 10.39 26.09
N GLN A 96 30.21 11.69 26.30
CA GLN A 96 29.15 12.41 25.59
C GLN A 96 29.30 12.36 24.06
N ARG A 97 30.55 12.29 23.56
CA ARG A 97 30.82 12.17 22.14
C ARG A 97 30.36 10.81 21.59
N VAL A 98 30.72 9.72 22.27
CA VAL A 98 30.35 8.35 21.85
C VAL A 98 28.83 8.20 21.85
N TYR A 99 28.15 8.65 22.90
CA TYR A 99 26.68 8.61 22.96
C TYR A 99 26.01 9.37 21.82
N LYS A 100 26.41 10.62 21.57
CA LYS A 100 25.86 11.40 20.45
C LYS A 100 26.09 10.71 19.11
N THR A 101 27.27 10.12 18.90
CA THR A 101 27.56 9.32 17.69
C THR A 101 26.61 8.12 17.57
N VAL A 102 26.38 7.37 18.65
CA VAL A 102 25.45 6.24 18.67
C VAL A 102 24.01 6.69 18.37
N VAL A 103 23.53 7.75 19.03
CA VAL A 103 22.16 8.26 18.83
C VAL A 103 21.96 8.77 17.39
N ILE A 104 22.94 9.48 16.82
CA ILE A 104 22.89 9.92 15.41
C ILE A 104 22.85 8.71 14.47
N ALA A 105 23.68 7.69 14.72
CA ALA A 105 23.67 6.47 13.91
C ALA A 105 22.33 5.73 14.00
N GLN A 106 21.74 5.61 15.19
CA GLN A 106 20.41 5.02 15.37
C GLN A 106 19.33 5.83 14.64
N PHE A 107 19.38 7.16 14.72
CA PHE A 107 18.43 8.04 14.02
C PHE A 107 18.52 7.83 12.50
N ALA A 108 19.74 7.82 11.95
CA ALA A 108 20.00 7.55 10.55
C ALA A 108 19.50 6.16 10.12
N TYR A 109 19.65 5.15 10.98
CA TYR A 109 19.12 3.81 10.70
C TYR A 109 17.58 3.79 10.67
N VAL A 110 16.92 4.40 11.65
CA VAL A 110 15.45 4.42 11.75
C VAL A 110 14.82 5.19 10.59
N ILE A 111 15.39 6.33 10.21
CA ILE A 111 14.85 7.11 9.06
C ILE A 111 14.99 6.33 7.75
N MET A 112 16.11 5.63 7.53
CA MET A 112 16.30 4.77 6.37
C MET A 112 15.29 3.62 6.34
N CYS A 113 15.06 2.95 7.47
CA CYS A 113 14.06 1.89 7.58
C CYS A 113 12.64 2.43 7.30
N SER A 114 12.30 3.61 7.81
CA SER A 114 11.00 4.26 7.60
C SER A 114 10.79 4.64 6.13
N TRP A 115 11.82 5.18 5.46
CA TRP A 115 11.76 5.47 4.03
C TRP A 115 11.60 4.22 3.18
N ILE A 116 12.29 3.12 3.50
CA ILE A 116 12.09 1.84 2.80
C ILE A 116 10.65 1.35 2.97
N ALA A 117 10.09 1.42 4.18
CA ALA A 117 8.70 1.03 4.43
C ALA A 117 7.72 1.91 3.63
N GLY A 118 7.89 3.24 3.70
CA GLY A 118 7.09 4.20 2.94
C GLY A 118 7.19 4.01 1.44
N ALA A 119 8.39 3.75 0.91
CA ALA A 119 8.61 3.49 -0.50
C ALA A 119 7.90 2.21 -0.98
N VAL A 120 7.92 1.14 -0.19
CA VAL A 120 7.20 -0.10 -0.52
C VAL A 120 5.68 0.11 -0.53
N ASN A 121 5.14 0.89 0.40
CA ASN A 121 3.71 1.22 0.44
C ASN A 121 3.31 2.15 -0.71
N ALA A 122 4.15 3.14 -1.02
CA ALA A 122 3.94 4.04 -2.15
C ALA A 122 3.94 3.27 -3.48
N LEU A 123 4.90 2.37 -3.66
CA LEU A 123 4.98 1.50 -4.83
C LEU A 123 3.71 0.66 -5.02
N LEU A 124 3.11 0.13 -3.94
CA LEU A 124 1.85 -0.62 -4.02
C LEU A 124 0.74 0.24 -4.62
N LEU A 125 0.60 1.47 -4.12
CA LEU A 125 -0.40 2.42 -4.61
C LEU A 125 -0.11 2.83 -6.06
N THR A 126 1.14 3.09 -6.42
CA THR A 126 1.53 3.40 -7.79
C THR A 126 1.13 2.28 -8.76
N LEU A 127 1.47 1.02 -8.43
CA LEU A 127 1.14 -0.14 -9.25
C LEU A 127 -0.38 -0.33 -9.37
N THR A 128 -1.09 -0.18 -8.26
CA THR A 128 -2.55 -0.33 -8.20
C THR A 128 -3.26 0.78 -8.98
N LEU A 129 -2.80 2.04 -8.88
CA LEU A 129 -3.32 3.17 -9.64
C LEU A 129 -3.02 3.04 -11.13
N HIS A 130 -1.83 2.54 -11.50
CA HIS A 130 -1.50 2.22 -12.90
C HIS A 130 -2.45 1.17 -13.45
N ILE A 131 -2.65 0.05 -12.74
CA ILE A 131 -3.63 -0.98 -13.14
C ILE A 131 -5.02 -0.37 -13.30
N GLY A 132 -5.47 0.43 -12.33
CA GLY A 132 -6.76 1.13 -12.40
C GLY A 132 -6.88 2.04 -13.63
N SER A 133 -5.80 2.74 -14.00
CA SER A 133 -5.72 3.53 -15.24
C SER A 133 -5.90 2.66 -16.47
N GLN A 134 -5.22 1.50 -16.54
CA GLN A 134 -5.34 0.58 -17.67
C GLN A 134 -6.76 0.01 -17.78
N MET A 135 -7.44 -0.21 -16.65
CA MET A 135 -8.84 -0.63 -16.60
C MET A 135 -9.79 0.46 -17.10
N ASP A 136 -9.56 1.72 -16.74
CA ASP A 136 -10.36 2.84 -17.24
C ASP A 136 -10.17 3.04 -18.76
N ILE A 137 -8.95 2.89 -19.28
CA ILE A 137 -8.66 2.87 -20.73
C ILE A 137 -9.44 1.74 -21.41
N LEU A 138 -9.33 0.51 -20.90
CA LEU A 138 -10.08 -0.63 -21.43
C LEU A 138 -11.59 -0.36 -21.44
N ARG A 139 -12.10 0.31 -20.40
CA ARG A 139 -13.50 0.71 -20.32
C ARG A 139 -13.89 1.70 -21.42
N SER A 140 -13.04 2.70 -21.68
CA SER A 140 -13.25 3.63 -22.80
C SER A 140 -13.27 2.88 -24.13
N TRP A 141 -12.34 1.93 -24.33
CA TRP A 141 -12.29 1.12 -25.55
C TRP A 141 -13.55 0.27 -25.73
N LEU A 142 -14.08 -0.32 -24.66
CA LEU A 142 -15.33 -1.09 -24.70
C LEU A 142 -16.54 -0.24 -25.10
N THR A 143 -16.62 0.98 -24.56
CA THR A 143 -17.69 1.93 -24.91
C THR A 143 -17.58 2.37 -26.37
N ASP A 144 -16.38 2.77 -26.82
CA ASP A 144 -16.14 3.24 -28.18
C ASP A 144 -16.34 2.13 -29.22
N PHE A 145 -15.94 0.89 -28.89
CA PHE A 145 -16.11 -0.29 -29.73
C PHE A 145 -17.57 -0.57 -30.10
N ALA A 146 -18.49 -0.39 -29.14
CA ALA A 146 -19.91 -0.63 -29.34
C ALA A 146 -20.69 0.59 -29.87
N SER A 147 -20.05 1.76 -29.97
CA SER A 147 -20.68 2.97 -30.50
C SER A 147 -21.00 2.85 -32.01
N ASN A 148 -22.17 3.35 -32.42
CA ASN A 148 -22.66 3.25 -33.80
C ASN A 148 -22.15 4.39 -34.71
N GLU A 149 -21.61 5.46 -34.13
CA GLU A 149 -21.39 6.72 -34.85
C GLU A 149 -20.07 6.79 -35.63
N ASN A 150 -19.12 5.87 -35.44
CA ASN A 150 -17.78 6.00 -36.01
C ASN A 150 -17.18 4.65 -36.46
N GLY A 151 -17.45 4.23 -37.70
CA GLY A 151 -16.81 3.05 -38.31
C GLY A 151 -15.27 3.07 -38.29
N LYS A 152 -14.65 4.27 -38.30
CA LYS A 152 -13.20 4.46 -38.10
C LYS A 152 -12.72 4.13 -36.68
N LYS A 153 -13.51 4.44 -35.64
CA LYS A 153 -13.17 4.09 -34.24
C LYS A 153 -13.28 2.59 -33.99
N ARG A 154 -14.30 1.93 -34.56
CA ARG A 154 -14.43 0.46 -34.52
C ARG A 154 -13.23 -0.23 -35.18
N ALA A 155 -12.69 0.33 -36.27
CA ALA A 155 -11.46 -0.20 -36.91
C ALA A 155 -10.20 -0.01 -36.05
N LEU A 156 -10.15 1.03 -35.22
CA LEU A 156 -9.00 1.35 -34.36
C LEU A 156 -8.86 0.33 -33.20
N PHE A 157 -9.99 -0.06 -32.62
CA PHE A 157 -10.08 -1.03 -31.53
C PHE A 157 -10.63 -2.37 -32.02
N THR A 158 -9.74 -3.16 -32.64
CA THR A 158 -10.07 -4.54 -32.99
C THR A 158 -10.33 -5.35 -31.72
N THR A 159 -11.29 -6.26 -31.79
CA THR A 159 -11.60 -7.26 -30.76
C THR A 159 -10.36 -7.89 -30.11
N ASN A 160 -9.36 -8.27 -30.90
CA ASN A 160 -8.11 -8.85 -30.40
C ASN A 160 -7.35 -7.90 -29.47
N LYS A 161 -7.30 -6.60 -29.78
CA LYS A 161 -6.63 -5.60 -28.92
C LYS A 161 -7.31 -5.46 -27.56
N ILE A 162 -8.65 -5.50 -27.53
CA ILE A 162 -9.43 -5.43 -26.27
C ILE A 162 -9.13 -6.66 -25.40
N ILE A 163 -9.13 -7.86 -26.00
CA ILE A 163 -8.80 -9.10 -25.29
C ILE A 163 -7.36 -9.07 -24.77
N GLU A 164 -6.39 -8.73 -25.62
CA GLU A 164 -4.98 -8.64 -25.24
C GLU A 164 -4.76 -7.63 -24.11
N LYS A 165 -5.45 -6.47 -24.16
CA LYS A 165 -5.39 -5.46 -23.10
C LYS A 165 -5.96 -6.00 -21.78
N HIS A 166 -7.14 -6.63 -21.82
CA HIS A 166 -7.75 -7.22 -20.63
C HIS A 166 -6.88 -8.33 -20.02
N GLN A 167 -6.32 -9.22 -20.84
CA GLN A 167 -5.40 -10.26 -20.40
C GLN A 167 -4.12 -9.68 -19.80
N ARG A 168 -3.57 -8.61 -20.39
CA ARG A 168 -2.41 -7.91 -19.84
C ARG A 168 -2.69 -7.30 -18.47
N ILE A 169 -3.85 -6.68 -18.29
CA ILE A 169 -4.31 -6.13 -17.01
C ILE A 169 -4.42 -7.23 -15.95
N ILE A 170 -5.02 -8.37 -16.30
CA ILE A 170 -5.14 -9.53 -15.41
C ILE A 170 -3.75 -10.04 -15.00
N ASN A 171 -2.86 -10.27 -15.96
CA ASN A 171 -1.50 -10.75 -15.70
C ASN A 171 -0.68 -9.75 -14.87
N PHE A 172 -0.85 -8.44 -15.11
CA PHE A 172 -0.22 -7.41 -14.28
C PHE A 172 -0.73 -7.52 -12.84
N SER A 173 -2.05 -7.52 -12.66
CA SER A 173 -2.69 -7.65 -11.35
C SER A 173 -2.20 -8.88 -10.57
N GLU A 174 -2.10 -10.04 -11.22
CA GLU A 174 -1.59 -11.28 -10.61
C GLU A 174 -0.12 -11.15 -10.16
N LYS A 175 0.73 -10.45 -10.92
CA LYS A 175 2.11 -10.19 -10.51
C LYS A 175 2.22 -9.25 -9.31
N VAL A 176 1.39 -8.21 -9.27
CA VAL A 176 1.33 -7.31 -8.10
C VAL A 176 0.83 -8.06 -6.88
N GLU A 177 -0.18 -8.90 -7.04
CA GLU A 177 -0.69 -9.72 -5.94
C GLU A 177 0.38 -10.71 -5.43
N ASN A 178 1.13 -11.36 -6.32
CA ASN A 178 2.23 -12.25 -5.92
C ASN A 178 3.38 -11.50 -5.21
N LEU A 179 3.67 -10.27 -5.63
CA LEU A 179 4.68 -9.42 -4.97
C LEU A 179 4.26 -9.04 -3.54
N TYR A 180 2.97 -8.75 -3.32
CA TYR A 180 2.50 -8.13 -2.09
C TYR A 180 1.75 -9.06 -1.13
N THR A 181 1.29 -10.24 -1.54
CA THR A 181 0.44 -11.10 -0.69
C THR A 181 1.11 -11.48 0.65
N TYR A 182 2.38 -11.85 0.63
CA TYR A 182 3.14 -12.19 1.84
C TYR A 182 3.63 -10.95 2.59
N ILE A 183 3.87 -9.84 1.88
CA ILE A 183 4.16 -8.55 2.51
C ILE A 183 2.95 -8.10 3.33
N ALA A 184 1.75 -8.23 2.78
CA ALA A 184 0.50 -7.95 3.47
C ALA A 184 0.32 -8.86 4.69
N LEU A 185 0.54 -10.17 4.54
CA LEU A 185 0.48 -11.10 5.69
C LEU A 185 1.36 -10.64 6.87
N LEU A 186 2.61 -10.29 6.57
CA LEU A 186 3.56 -9.84 7.59
C LEU A 186 3.19 -8.47 8.15
N GLN A 187 2.66 -7.56 7.31
CA GLN A 187 2.14 -6.27 7.75
C GLN A 187 1.00 -6.44 8.75
N PHE A 188 0.01 -7.28 8.44
CA PHE A 188 -1.14 -7.50 9.30
C PHE A 188 -0.78 -8.25 10.58
N ALA A 189 0.09 -9.26 10.50
CA ALA A 189 0.60 -9.93 11.69
C ALA A 189 1.35 -8.96 12.63
N SER A 190 2.22 -8.11 12.07
CA SER A 190 2.92 -7.06 12.84
C SER A 190 1.96 -6.04 13.43
N ASN A 191 0.92 -5.64 12.67
CA ASN A 191 -0.08 -4.70 13.14
C ASN A 191 -0.87 -5.28 14.32
N THR A 192 -1.29 -6.55 14.24
CA THR A 192 -1.98 -7.24 15.36
C THR A 192 -1.13 -7.28 16.62
N ILE A 193 0.15 -7.69 16.53
CA ILE A 193 1.05 -7.71 17.70
C ILE A 193 1.17 -6.32 18.32
N MET A 194 1.39 -5.30 17.48
CA MET A 194 1.50 -3.91 17.95
C MET A 194 0.22 -3.43 18.64
N ILE A 195 -0.95 -3.71 18.07
CA ILE A 195 -2.24 -3.36 18.66
C ILE A 195 -2.40 -4.02 20.03
N CYS A 196 -2.09 -5.33 20.15
CA CYS A 196 -2.17 -6.04 21.42
C CYS A 196 -1.21 -5.46 22.47
N SER A 197 0.05 -5.19 22.10
CA SER A 197 1.02 -4.57 22.99
C SER A 197 0.59 -3.16 23.43
N LEU A 198 0.05 -2.37 22.51
CA LEU A 198 -0.46 -1.04 22.83
C LEU A 198 -1.62 -1.08 23.81
N ALA A 199 -2.58 -1.99 23.60
CA ALA A 199 -3.73 -2.15 24.48
C ALA A 199 -3.28 -2.44 25.92
N PHE A 200 -2.31 -3.34 26.08
CA PHE A 200 -1.73 -3.65 27.39
C PHE A 200 -0.99 -2.46 28.01
N LEU A 201 -0.21 -1.71 27.22
CA LEU A 201 0.48 -0.51 27.67
C LEU A 201 -0.50 0.58 28.16
N ILE A 202 -1.60 0.80 27.42
CA ILE A 202 -2.64 1.76 27.81
C ILE A 202 -3.23 1.36 29.18
N VAL A 203 -3.67 0.10 29.31
CA VAL A 203 -4.26 -0.42 30.56
C VAL A 203 -3.27 -0.28 31.73
N SER A 204 -2.01 -0.66 31.53
CA SER A 204 -0.98 -0.61 32.58
C SER A 204 -0.54 0.82 32.95
N ALA A 205 -0.66 1.77 32.03
CA ALA A 205 -0.25 3.16 32.27
C ALA A 205 -1.29 3.96 33.05
N ILE A 206 -2.57 3.55 33.05
CA ILE A 206 -3.65 4.27 33.75
C ILE A 206 -3.30 4.42 35.24
N GLY A 207 -3.33 5.66 35.74
CA GLY A 207 -3.02 5.99 37.13
C GLY A 207 -1.55 6.28 37.43
N THR A 208 -0.65 6.19 36.44
CA THR A 208 0.77 6.57 36.59
C THR A 208 1.01 8.05 36.26
N PRO A 209 2.02 8.72 36.86
CA PRO A 209 2.32 10.14 36.59
C PRO A 209 2.71 10.39 35.13
N ASP A 210 3.39 9.42 34.50
CA ASP A 210 3.92 9.51 33.14
C ASP A 210 2.96 8.95 32.07
N ALA A 211 1.73 8.58 32.47
CA ALA A 211 0.76 7.91 31.61
C ALA A 211 0.52 8.64 30.29
N THR A 212 0.28 9.95 30.37
CA THR A 212 -0.05 10.80 29.21
C THR A 212 1.07 10.80 28.17
N GLU A 213 2.32 10.86 28.60
CA GLU A 213 3.47 10.85 27.70
C GLU A 213 3.59 9.49 26.97
N HIS A 214 3.52 8.40 27.73
CA HIS A 214 3.59 7.04 27.16
C HIS A 214 2.44 6.76 26.18
N ILE A 215 1.23 7.21 26.49
CA ILE A 215 0.05 7.04 25.64
C ILE A 215 0.21 7.84 24.33
N ILE A 216 0.58 9.13 24.40
CA ILE A 216 0.74 9.98 23.21
C ILE A 216 1.81 9.41 22.27
N ARG A 217 2.96 9.00 22.82
CA ARG A 217 4.06 8.43 22.01
C ARG A 217 3.64 7.15 21.31
N SER A 218 2.87 6.30 21.99
CA SER A 218 2.43 5.02 21.45
C SER A 218 1.30 5.19 20.43
N LEU A 219 0.46 6.22 20.58
CA LEU A 219 -0.61 6.56 19.63
C LEU A 219 -0.07 7.02 18.26
N LEU A 220 1.04 7.76 18.23
CA LEU A 220 1.69 8.18 16.98
C LEU A 220 2.17 6.97 16.16
N PHE A 221 2.88 6.05 16.81
CA PHE A 221 3.37 4.83 16.17
C PHE A 221 2.21 3.92 15.70
N TYR A 222 1.16 3.82 16.52
CA TYR A 222 -0.07 3.13 16.18
C TYR A 222 -0.75 3.70 14.93
N THR A 223 -0.88 5.02 14.86
CA THR A 223 -1.57 5.69 13.75
C THR A 223 -0.88 5.38 12.42
N ILE A 224 0.45 5.40 12.41
CA ILE A 224 1.23 5.17 11.19
C ILE A 224 1.15 3.72 10.74
N THR A 225 1.33 2.77 11.66
CA THR A 225 1.26 1.35 11.32
C THR A 225 -0.13 0.93 10.85
N ASN A 226 -1.19 1.51 11.44
CA ASN A 226 -2.55 1.31 10.96
C ASN A 226 -2.81 2.01 9.63
N LEU A 227 -2.20 3.17 9.38
CA LEU A 227 -2.26 3.82 8.07
C LEU A 227 -1.60 2.94 6.99
N GLU A 228 -0.48 2.27 7.31
CA GLU A 228 0.11 1.30 6.38
C GLU A 228 -0.88 0.16 6.09
N ALA A 229 -1.49 -0.44 7.12
CA ALA A 229 -2.50 -1.49 6.91
C ALA A 229 -3.72 -0.99 6.09
N PHE A 230 -4.16 0.23 6.34
CA PHE A 230 -5.22 0.88 5.58
C PHE A 230 -4.85 1.03 4.10
N ILE A 231 -3.61 1.43 3.78
CA ILE A 231 -3.12 1.55 2.39
C ILE A 231 -3.28 0.23 1.63
N PHE A 232 -2.94 -0.91 2.25
CA PHE A 232 -3.10 -2.23 1.62
C PHE A 232 -4.57 -2.56 1.36
N CYS A 233 -5.45 -2.33 2.34
CA CYS A 233 -6.88 -2.56 2.18
C CYS A 233 -7.53 -1.62 1.15
N PHE A 234 -7.13 -0.35 1.12
CA PHE A 234 -7.56 0.60 0.11
C PHE A 234 -7.14 0.15 -1.30
N ALA A 235 -5.89 -0.30 -1.47
CA ALA A 235 -5.41 -0.80 -2.75
C ALA A 235 -6.23 -2.01 -3.23
N GLY A 236 -6.48 -2.97 -2.34
CA GLY A 236 -7.30 -4.15 -2.65
C GLY A 236 -8.74 -3.79 -3.03
N GLU A 237 -9.38 -2.91 -2.25
CA GLU A 237 -10.73 -2.43 -2.50
C GLU A 237 -10.84 -1.66 -3.83
N TYR A 238 -9.88 -0.78 -4.10
CA TYR A 238 -9.82 0.00 -5.34
C TYR A 238 -9.72 -0.91 -6.57
N LEU A 239 -8.82 -1.91 -6.52
CA LEU A 239 -8.62 -2.86 -7.62
C LEU A 239 -9.87 -3.72 -7.86
N ASN A 240 -10.48 -4.22 -6.78
CA ASN A 240 -11.71 -5.00 -6.85
C ASN A 240 -12.85 -4.20 -7.52
N ASN A 241 -13.06 -2.96 -7.08
CA ASN A 241 -14.09 -2.08 -7.64
C ASN A 241 -13.84 -1.72 -9.11
N LYS A 242 -12.60 -1.44 -9.48
CA LYS A 242 -12.23 -1.19 -10.89
C LYS A 242 -12.42 -2.43 -11.75
N SER A 243 -12.07 -3.61 -11.26
CA SER A 243 -12.29 -4.88 -11.95
C SER A 243 -13.79 -5.15 -12.18
N LYS A 244 -14.65 -4.86 -11.20
CA LYS A 244 -16.11 -5.00 -11.33
C LYS A 244 -16.67 -4.05 -12.39
N ALA A 245 -16.14 -2.82 -12.48
CA ALA A 245 -16.58 -1.82 -13.44
C ALA A 245 -16.34 -2.22 -14.91
N ILE A 246 -15.34 -3.07 -15.20
CA ILE A 246 -15.11 -3.59 -16.56
C ILE A 246 -16.31 -4.42 -17.02
N GLY A 247 -16.78 -5.36 -16.18
CA GLY A 247 -17.93 -6.20 -16.50
C GLY A 247 -19.20 -5.38 -16.71
N ILE A 248 -19.41 -4.36 -15.87
CA ILE A 248 -20.54 -3.43 -16.01
C ILE A 248 -20.45 -2.67 -17.35
N ALA A 249 -19.27 -2.16 -17.71
CA ALA A 249 -19.12 -1.43 -18.97
C ALA A 249 -19.29 -2.31 -20.20
N ALA A 250 -18.77 -3.55 -20.17
CA ALA A 250 -19.00 -4.52 -21.25
C ALA A 250 -20.49 -4.86 -21.41
N TYR A 251 -21.24 -4.94 -20.29
CA TYR A 251 -22.69 -5.15 -20.30
C TYR A 251 -23.46 -3.94 -20.82
N SER A 252 -23.08 -2.73 -20.40
CA SER A 252 -23.71 -1.46 -20.78
C SER A 252 -23.33 -0.97 -22.19
N ALA A 253 -22.38 -1.62 -22.85
CA ALA A 253 -22.02 -1.34 -24.23
C ALA A 253 -23.25 -1.52 -25.14
N ALA A 254 -23.36 -0.75 -26.23
CA ALA A 254 -24.45 -0.87 -27.20
C ALA A 254 -24.28 -2.12 -28.10
N TRP A 255 -24.26 -3.30 -27.47
CA TRP A 255 -23.96 -4.61 -28.04
C TRP A 255 -24.91 -5.01 -29.18
N TYR A 256 -26.11 -4.43 -29.24
CA TYR A 256 -27.07 -4.64 -30.32
C TYR A 256 -26.63 -4.01 -31.65
N ASN A 257 -25.62 -3.12 -31.64
CA ASN A 257 -25.00 -2.57 -32.85
C ASN A 257 -23.83 -3.44 -33.36
N LEU A 258 -23.42 -4.46 -32.61
CA LEU A 258 -22.27 -5.30 -32.92
C LEU A 258 -22.65 -6.51 -33.77
N LYS A 259 -21.68 -7.05 -34.51
CA LYS A 259 -21.85 -8.34 -35.20
C LYS A 259 -21.94 -9.47 -34.17
N PRO A 260 -22.60 -10.60 -34.48
CA PRO A 260 -22.70 -11.74 -33.56
C PRO A 260 -21.35 -12.24 -33.02
N GLU A 261 -20.30 -12.20 -33.86
CA GLU A 261 -18.93 -12.55 -33.46
C GLU A 261 -18.39 -11.59 -32.40
N GLU A 262 -18.57 -10.28 -32.59
CA GLU A 262 -18.11 -9.22 -31.67
C GLU A 262 -18.86 -9.28 -30.32
N THR A 263 -20.16 -9.57 -30.34
CA THR A 263 -20.99 -9.72 -29.13
C THR A 263 -20.54 -10.89 -28.26
N ARG A 264 -20.05 -11.99 -28.86
CA ARG A 264 -19.49 -13.13 -28.10
C ARG A 264 -18.28 -12.73 -27.27
N ILE A 265 -17.44 -11.79 -27.74
CA ILE A 265 -16.30 -11.32 -26.96
C ILE A 265 -16.74 -10.53 -25.73
N LEU A 266 -17.75 -9.66 -25.85
CA LEU A 266 -18.29 -8.98 -24.68
C LEU A 266 -18.78 -9.98 -23.63
N LEU A 267 -19.42 -11.06 -24.06
CA LEU A 267 -19.86 -12.14 -23.16
C LEU A 267 -18.68 -12.80 -22.43
N PHE A 268 -17.58 -13.09 -23.12
CA PHE A 268 -16.36 -13.62 -22.47
C PHE A 268 -15.75 -12.63 -21.48
N ILE A 269 -15.74 -11.33 -21.81
CA ILE A 269 -15.25 -10.28 -20.91
C ILE A 269 -16.12 -10.19 -19.65
N ILE A 270 -17.45 -10.22 -19.81
CA ILE A 270 -18.39 -10.21 -18.68
C ILE A 270 -18.18 -11.44 -17.81
N LEU A 271 -18.06 -12.63 -18.42
CA LEU A 271 -17.83 -13.89 -17.70
C LEU A 271 -16.52 -13.84 -16.93
N ARG A 272 -15.42 -13.39 -17.55
CA ARG A 272 -14.12 -13.25 -16.87
C ARG A 272 -14.18 -12.21 -15.76
N SER A 273 -14.93 -11.12 -15.92
CA SER A 273 -15.06 -10.05 -14.92
C SER A 273 -15.83 -10.47 -13.66
N GLN A 274 -16.54 -11.60 -13.70
CA GLN A 274 -17.17 -12.18 -12.49
C GLN A 274 -16.14 -12.65 -11.46
N LYS A 275 -14.92 -12.97 -11.90
CA LYS A 275 -13.78 -13.20 -11.00
C LYS A 275 -12.99 -11.90 -10.87
N GLN A 276 -13.31 -11.10 -9.86
CA GLN A 276 -12.64 -9.81 -9.67
C GLN A 276 -11.15 -9.98 -9.39
N LEU A 277 -10.40 -8.97 -9.78
CA LEU A 277 -8.99 -8.83 -9.47
C LEU A 277 -8.85 -8.31 -8.04
N THR A 278 -8.26 -9.11 -7.16
CA THR A 278 -8.14 -8.83 -5.73
C THR A 278 -6.68 -8.93 -5.27
N LEU A 279 -6.37 -8.23 -4.19
CA LEU A 279 -5.15 -8.45 -3.41
C LEU A 279 -5.50 -9.24 -2.15
N THR A 280 -4.58 -10.06 -1.65
CA THR A 280 -4.84 -10.96 -0.53
C THR A 280 -3.83 -10.81 0.60
N VAL A 281 -4.24 -11.22 1.80
CA VAL A 281 -3.35 -11.40 2.96
C VAL A 281 -2.89 -12.84 2.98
N GLY A 282 -1.70 -13.13 2.43
CA GLY A 282 -1.12 -14.47 2.41
C GLY A 282 -2.00 -15.55 1.78
N LYS A 283 -2.81 -15.19 0.77
CA LYS A 283 -3.85 -16.05 0.14
C LYS A 283 -4.99 -16.51 1.05
N LEU A 284 -5.09 -15.98 2.28
CA LEU A 284 -6.12 -16.39 3.25
C LEU A 284 -7.44 -15.63 3.06
N THR A 285 -7.34 -14.31 2.90
CA THR A 285 -8.49 -13.42 2.76
C THR A 285 -8.17 -12.27 1.82
N ASN A 286 -9.21 -11.64 1.25
CA ASN A 286 -9.08 -10.48 0.40
C ASN A 286 -8.79 -9.22 1.25
N LEU A 287 -7.91 -8.38 0.75
CA LEU A 287 -7.69 -7.03 1.24
C LEU A 287 -8.88 -6.15 0.82
N SER A 288 -9.66 -5.69 1.79
CA SER A 288 -10.79 -4.79 1.61
C SER A 288 -10.90 -3.81 2.77
N LEU A 289 -11.62 -2.70 2.55
CA LEU A 289 -11.90 -1.75 3.64
C LEU A 289 -12.75 -2.37 4.74
N GLU A 290 -13.63 -3.32 4.39
CA GLU A 290 -14.40 -4.11 5.35
C GLU A 290 -13.48 -4.96 6.25
N TYR A 291 -12.47 -5.61 5.68
CA TYR A 291 -11.48 -6.39 6.45
C TYR A 291 -10.71 -5.49 7.42
N PHE A 292 -10.31 -4.29 6.99
CA PHE A 292 -9.66 -3.31 7.87
C PHE A 292 -10.58 -2.90 9.02
N ALA A 293 -11.83 -2.53 8.72
CA ALA A 293 -12.81 -2.14 9.75
C ALA A 293 -13.07 -3.27 10.75
N SER A 294 -13.15 -4.52 10.28
CA SER A 294 -13.31 -5.70 11.13
C SER A 294 -12.16 -5.84 12.13
N ILE A 295 -10.90 -5.67 11.69
CA ILE A 295 -9.73 -5.71 12.58
C ILE A 295 -9.78 -4.59 13.61
N MET A 296 -10.11 -3.37 13.18
CA MET A 296 -10.19 -2.21 14.08
C MET A 296 -11.29 -2.38 15.14
N ASN A 297 -12.44 -2.91 14.73
CA ASN A 297 -13.56 -3.20 15.64
C ASN A 297 -13.17 -4.28 16.66
N ALA A 298 -12.58 -5.38 16.21
CA ALA A 298 -12.11 -6.44 17.10
C ALA A 298 -11.09 -5.91 18.12
N SER A 299 -10.14 -5.09 17.64
CA SER A 299 -9.13 -4.43 18.47
C SER A 299 -9.75 -3.55 19.56
N GLY A 300 -10.74 -2.73 19.19
CA GLY A 300 -11.50 -1.92 20.13
C GLY A 300 -12.27 -2.76 21.16
N SER A 301 -12.93 -3.83 20.72
CA SER A 301 -13.65 -4.75 21.62
C SER A 301 -12.71 -5.43 22.63
N TYR A 302 -11.54 -5.91 22.19
CA TYR A 302 -10.55 -6.50 23.09
C TYR A 302 -9.99 -5.48 24.09
N LEU A 303 -9.72 -4.26 23.65
CA LEU A 303 -9.30 -3.18 24.56
C LEU A 303 -10.37 -2.87 25.61
N SER A 304 -11.65 -2.79 25.22
CA SER A 304 -12.76 -2.59 26.16
C SER A 304 -12.85 -3.70 27.20
N VAL A 305 -12.67 -4.96 26.81
CA VAL A 305 -12.63 -6.09 27.75
C VAL A 305 -11.46 -5.97 28.71
N LEU A 306 -10.26 -5.67 28.22
CA LEU A 306 -9.07 -5.49 29.07
C LEU A 306 -9.26 -4.36 30.09
N LEU A 307 -9.85 -3.23 29.68
CA LEU A 307 -10.17 -2.12 30.57
C LEU A 307 -11.23 -2.49 31.62
N ALA A 308 -12.18 -3.37 31.30
CA ALA A 308 -13.20 -3.82 32.24
C ALA A 308 -12.70 -4.88 33.24
N MET A 309 -11.58 -5.55 32.94
CA MET A 309 -10.96 -6.55 33.81
C MET A 309 -9.93 -5.96 34.78
N GLN A 310 -9.62 -4.66 34.65
CA GLN A 310 -8.74 -3.90 35.53
C GLN A 310 -9.49 -3.38 36.76
#